data_AF-A0A2E1AAM8-F1
#
_entry.id   AF-A0A2E1AAM8-F1
#
_cell.length_a   1.000
_cell.length_b   1.000
_cell.length_c   1.000
_cell.angle_alpha   90.00
_cell.angle_beta   90.00
_cell.angle_gamma   90.00
#
_symmetry.space_group_name_H-M   'P 1'
#
loop_
_entity.id
_entity.type
_entity.pdbx_description
1 polymer ?
#
loop_
_entity_poly.entity_id
_entity_poly.type
_entity_poly.pdbx_seq_one_letter_code
_entity_poly.pdbx_strand_id
1 'polypeptide(L)'
;MKYRFTYVFVLLFVLCFGGLVGQAQAQGPSPTPVVIELPTQAALPTEVTISTVTPTPTATLENPVSLLLNAESANVRSLPDVEDGAIIGTLEPDVSYIVTGRYFSWYQFFFDGSPNGRAWVYSDLVTIDGNQAAIVDIDPFATPTAPAGILATTPEANVTEDAGSPRSLDVETSDGGAGLPGGVLPTFTYPAEFSIDRRTPTPSGIALPTATPDTVGEILTTFSEGNVPPIVPITLLAIGGMLGLFVSFLRR
;
A
#
# COMPACT_ATOMS: atom_id res chain seq x y z
N MET A 1 53.75 48.24 44.29
CA MET A 1 52.50 47.70 44.87
C MET A 1 51.71 46.86 43.86
N LYS A 2 52.28 45.79 43.28
CA LYS A 2 51.58 44.88 42.34
C LYS A 2 51.58 43.39 42.74
N TYR A 3 52.25 43.03 43.84
CA TYR A 3 52.36 41.63 44.30
C TYR A 3 51.55 41.31 45.57
N ARG A 4 50.77 42.27 46.10
CA ARG A 4 49.97 42.03 47.32
C ARG A 4 48.60 41.41 47.07
N PHE A 5 48.12 41.40 45.83
CA PHE A 5 46.79 40.88 45.50
C PHE A 5 46.79 39.39 45.13
N THR A 6 47.88 38.88 44.55
CA THR A 6 47.99 37.47 44.12
C THR A 6 48.07 36.50 45.31
N TYR A 7 48.74 36.88 46.40
CA TYR A 7 48.87 36.01 47.57
C TYR A 7 47.55 35.79 48.31
N VAL A 8 46.64 36.77 48.30
CA VAL A 8 45.32 36.63 48.94
C VAL A 8 44.46 35.61 48.18
N PHE A 9 44.54 35.59 46.85
CA PHE A 9 43.76 34.64 46.04
C PHE A 9 44.24 33.20 46.17
N VAL A 10 45.55 32.97 46.24
CA VAL A 10 46.11 31.62 46.41
C VAL A 10 45.85 31.08 47.82
N LEU A 11 45.90 31.93 48.86
CA LEU A 11 45.63 31.50 50.23
C LEU A 11 44.14 31.17 50.45
N LEU A 12 43.22 31.88 49.77
CA LEU A 12 41.79 31.59 49.81
C LEU A 12 41.45 30.30 49.04
N PHE A 13 42.14 30.02 47.94
CA PHE A 13 41.93 28.78 47.17
C PHE A 13 42.39 27.53 47.95
N VAL A 14 43.48 27.61 48.71
CA VAL A 14 43.98 26.50 49.53
C VAL A 14 43.11 26.26 50.77
N LEU A 15 42.47 27.30 51.32
CA LEU A 15 41.51 27.16 52.44
C LEU A 15 40.15 26.59 52.00
N CYS A 16 39.71 26.82 50.76
CA CYS A 16 38.44 26.27 50.27
C CYS A 16 38.48 24.78 49.91
N PHE A 17 39.65 24.20 49.62
CA PHE A 17 39.76 22.80 49.19
C PHE A 17 40.25 21.83 50.28
N GLY A 18 40.59 22.32 51.47
CA GLY A 18 41.30 21.55 52.50
C GLY A 18 40.47 20.90 53.60
N GLY A 19 39.13 20.96 53.58
CA GLY A 19 38.34 20.55 54.75
C GLY A 19 37.02 19.86 54.44
N LEU A 20 37.04 18.52 54.35
CA LEU A 20 36.13 17.61 55.07
C LEU A 20 36.41 16.16 54.63
N VAL A 21 37.21 15.42 55.39
CA VAL A 21 37.19 13.94 55.34
C VAL A 21 36.63 13.49 56.68
N GLY A 22 35.30 13.51 56.78
CA GLY A 22 34.58 12.91 57.90
C GLY A 22 34.38 11.42 57.63
N GLN A 23 35.08 10.57 58.37
CA GLN A 23 34.81 9.13 58.38
C GLN A 23 33.55 8.86 59.20
N ALA A 24 32.41 8.71 58.52
CA ALA A 24 31.23 8.11 59.12
C ALA A 24 31.44 6.59 59.19
N GLN A 25 31.63 6.07 60.39
CA GLN A 25 31.62 4.62 60.62
C GLN A 25 30.19 4.10 60.40
N ALA A 26 30.03 3.24 59.40
CA ALA A 26 28.78 2.59 59.06
C ALA A 26 28.40 1.61 60.18
N GLN A 27 27.29 1.90 60.85
CA GLN A 27 26.61 0.98 61.75
C GLN A 27 25.87 -0.05 60.90
N GLY A 28 26.37 -1.29 60.89
CA GLY A 28 25.81 -2.36 60.06
C GLY A 28 24.35 -2.67 60.42
N PRO A 29 23.47 -2.93 59.44
CA PRO A 29 22.10 -3.32 59.71
C PRO A 29 22.06 -4.70 60.37
N SER A 30 21.31 -4.78 61.47
CA SER A 30 20.94 -6.04 62.13
C SER A 30 20.21 -6.95 61.12
N PRO A 31 20.61 -8.22 60.94
CA PRO A 31 19.92 -9.12 60.03
C PRO A 31 18.52 -9.42 60.55
N THR A 32 17.50 -8.85 59.90
CA THR A 32 16.11 -9.25 60.09
C THR A 32 15.92 -10.63 59.46
N PRO A 33 15.39 -11.63 60.20
CA PRO A 33 15.11 -12.93 59.61
C PRO A 33 14.02 -12.79 58.54
N VAL A 34 14.39 -13.07 57.29
CA VAL A 34 13.43 -13.17 56.17
C VAL A 34 12.69 -14.49 56.34
N VAL A 35 11.39 -14.40 56.63
CA VAL A 35 10.48 -15.55 56.55
C VAL A 35 10.19 -15.76 55.06
N ILE A 36 10.69 -16.86 54.49
CA ILE A 36 10.36 -17.29 53.14
C ILE A 36 9.00 -17.98 53.21
N GLU A 37 7.93 -17.25 52.95
CA GLU A 37 6.64 -17.85 52.62
C GLU A 37 6.74 -18.45 51.22
N LEU A 38 6.84 -19.77 51.15
CA LEU A 38 6.83 -20.47 49.86
C LEU A 38 5.40 -20.37 49.31
N PRO A 39 5.18 -19.79 48.12
CA PRO A 39 3.84 -19.68 47.56
C PRO A 39 3.27 -21.09 47.43
N THR A 40 2.13 -21.32 48.09
CA THR A 40 1.32 -22.52 47.84
C THR A 40 1.05 -22.59 46.35
N GLN A 41 1.48 -23.69 45.73
CA GLN A 41 1.35 -23.95 44.31
C GLN A 41 -0.10 -23.70 43.88
N ALA A 42 -0.30 -22.66 43.06
CA ALA A 42 -1.60 -22.37 42.46
C ALA A 42 -2.07 -23.62 41.73
N ALA A 43 -3.33 -24.00 41.94
CA ALA A 43 -3.95 -25.12 41.23
C ALA A 43 -3.72 -24.93 39.72
N LEU A 44 -3.26 -25.99 39.06
CA LEU A 44 -3.01 -26.01 37.63
C LEU A 44 -4.29 -25.56 36.91
N PRO A 45 -4.23 -24.56 36.00
CA PRO A 45 -5.40 -24.15 35.25
C PRO A 45 -5.93 -25.35 34.48
N THR A 46 -7.23 -25.65 34.62
CA THR A 46 -7.93 -26.58 33.75
C THR A 46 -7.73 -26.09 32.31
N GLU A 47 -7.01 -26.88 31.53
CA GLU A 47 -6.72 -26.61 30.14
C GLU A 47 -8.04 -26.54 29.37
N VAL A 48 -8.52 -25.32 29.12
CA VAL A 48 -9.63 -25.09 28.20
C VAL A 48 -9.09 -25.47 26.82
N THR A 49 -9.59 -26.57 26.26
CA THR A 49 -9.32 -26.96 24.87
C THR A 49 -9.89 -25.87 23.96
N ILE A 50 -9.11 -24.82 23.71
CA ILE A 50 -9.36 -23.91 22.61
C ILE A 50 -9.07 -24.69 21.33
N SER A 51 -10.12 -24.99 20.57
CA SER A 51 -9.97 -25.55 19.22
C SER A 51 -9.05 -24.62 18.45
N THR A 52 -7.82 -25.07 18.22
CA THR A 52 -6.89 -24.36 17.35
C THR A 52 -7.53 -24.42 15.97
N VAL A 53 -7.98 -23.26 15.46
CA VAL A 53 -8.40 -23.16 14.08
C VAL A 53 -7.17 -23.48 13.22
N THR A 54 -7.08 -24.72 12.75
CA THR A 54 -6.10 -25.09 11.75
C THR A 54 -6.28 -24.12 10.60
N PRO A 55 -5.27 -23.33 10.19
CA PRO A 55 -5.41 -22.46 9.05
C PRO A 55 -5.79 -23.36 7.87
N THR A 56 -7.01 -23.17 7.34
CA THR A 56 -7.41 -23.79 6.08
C THR A 56 -6.37 -23.34 5.07
N PRO A 57 -5.65 -24.26 4.38
CA PRO A 57 -4.72 -23.86 3.33
C PRO A 57 -5.50 -22.99 2.33
N THR A 58 -5.14 -21.71 2.25
CA THR A 58 -5.63 -20.85 1.18
C THR A 58 -5.14 -21.48 -0.11
N ALA A 59 -6.06 -21.84 -1.00
CA ALA A 59 -5.71 -22.42 -2.28
C ALA A 59 -4.79 -21.45 -3.02
N THR A 60 -3.49 -21.76 -3.07
CA THR A 60 -2.55 -21.06 -3.95
C THR A 60 -2.98 -21.40 -5.37
N LEU A 61 -3.36 -20.39 -6.15
CA LEU A 61 -3.72 -20.59 -7.55
C LEU A 61 -2.50 -21.17 -8.26
N GLU A 62 -2.54 -22.46 -8.63
CA GLU A 62 -1.36 -23.19 -9.11
C GLU A 62 -0.83 -22.63 -10.44
N ASN A 63 -1.60 -21.78 -11.14
CA ASN A 63 -1.19 -20.98 -12.29
C ASN A 63 -2.06 -19.72 -12.38
N PRO A 64 -1.62 -18.55 -11.86
CA PRO A 64 -2.36 -17.30 -12.01
C PRO A 64 -2.49 -16.93 -13.48
N VAL A 65 -3.73 -16.72 -13.93
CA VAL A 65 -3.98 -16.16 -15.26
C VAL A 65 -3.44 -14.74 -15.26
N SER A 66 -2.56 -14.45 -16.20
CA SER A 66 -1.89 -13.16 -16.25
C SER A 66 -2.19 -12.47 -17.57
N LEU A 67 -2.12 -11.14 -17.59
CA LEU A 67 -2.24 -10.33 -18.79
C LEU A 67 -0.90 -9.69 -19.12
N LEU A 68 -0.61 -9.58 -20.40
CA LEU A 68 0.54 -8.88 -20.97
C LEU A 68 0.02 -7.85 -21.97
N LEU A 69 0.64 -6.68 -22.01
CA LEU A 69 0.27 -5.63 -22.95
C LEU A 69 0.71 -6.01 -24.39
N ASN A 70 -0.19 -5.85 -25.37
CA ASN A 70 0.09 -6.06 -26.81
C ASN A 70 0.20 -4.74 -27.60
N ALA A 71 0.04 -3.60 -26.93
CA ALA A 71 0.18 -2.26 -27.49
C ALA A 71 1.40 -1.54 -26.89
N GLU A 72 1.77 -0.38 -27.43
CA GLU A 72 2.81 0.47 -26.82
C GLU A 72 2.37 1.01 -25.45
N SER A 73 1.06 1.24 -25.29
CA SER A 73 0.44 1.66 -24.03
C SER A 73 -1.04 1.25 -24.01
N ALA A 74 -1.58 0.99 -22.81
CA ALA A 74 -3.03 0.84 -22.61
C ALA A 74 -3.48 1.60 -21.38
N ASN A 75 -4.64 2.25 -21.49
CA ASN A 75 -5.25 2.98 -20.38
C ASN A 75 -5.83 2.00 -19.36
N VAL A 76 -5.50 2.24 -18.09
CA VAL A 76 -6.04 1.53 -16.94
C VAL A 76 -7.17 2.36 -16.36
N ARG A 77 -8.35 1.75 -16.18
CA ARG A 77 -9.57 2.44 -15.74
C ARG A 77 -10.10 1.93 -14.42
N SER A 78 -10.83 2.79 -13.71
CA SER A 78 -11.51 2.45 -12.45
C SER A 78 -12.76 1.59 -12.63
N LEU A 79 -13.41 1.69 -13.79
CA LEU A 79 -14.58 0.90 -14.19
C LEU A 79 -14.40 0.37 -15.62
N PRO A 80 -15.08 -0.72 -16.01
CA PRO A 80 -15.02 -1.27 -17.36
C PRO A 80 -15.94 -0.50 -18.32
N ASP A 81 -15.74 0.80 -18.40
CA ASP A 81 -16.50 1.72 -19.23
C ASP A 81 -15.58 2.83 -19.76
N VAL A 82 -15.81 3.24 -21.02
CA VAL A 82 -14.99 4.28 -21.69
C VAL A 82 -15.41 5.70 -21.27
N GLU A 83 -16.68 5.89 -20.95
CA GLU A 83 -17.30 7.17 -20.59
C GLU A 83 -17.25 7.40 -19.07
N ASP A 84 -17.68 6.42 -18.28
CA ASP A 84 -17.81 6.55 -16.81
C ASP A 84 -16.56 6.09 -16.04
N GLY A 85 -15.70 5.27 -16.65
CA GLY A 85 -14.48 4.76 -16.03
C GLY A 85 -13.33 5.74 -16.11
N ALA A 86 -13.01 6.43 -15.02
CA ALA A 86 -11.84 7.31 -14.95
C ALA A 86 -10.53 6.57 -15.23
N ILE A 87 -9.64 7.17 -16.03
CA ILE A 87 -8.28 6.66 -16.25
C ILE A 87 -7.47 6.90 -14.99
N ILE A 88 -6.98 5.83 -14.38
CA ILE A 88 -6.21 5.83 -13.14
C ILE A 88 -4.73 5.50 -13.35
N GLY A 89 -4.36 5.10 -14.58
CA GLY A 89 -2.99 4.81 -14.93
C GLY A 89 -2.84 4.30 -16.36
N THR A 90 -1.64 3.81 -16.66
CA THR A 90 -1.28 3.21 -17.95
C THR A 90 -0.51 1.93 -17.69
N LEU A 91 -0.77 0.88 -18.48
CA LEU A 91 0.00 -0.36 -18.42
C LEU A 91 1.36 -0.17 -19.08
N GLU A 92 2.38 -0.72 -18.44
CA GLU A 92 3.73 -0.83 -19.00
C GLU A 92 3.84 -2.07 -19.91
N PRO A 93 4.54 -1.97 -21.05
CA PRO A 93 4.86 -3.13 -21.88
C PRO A 93 5.76 -4.11 -21.10
N ASP A 94 5.69 -5.39 -21.46
CA ASP A 94 6.47 -6.49 -20.85
C ASP A 94 6.26 -6.74 -19.35
N VAL A 95 5.30 -6.04 -18.71
CA VAL A 95 4.89 -6.29 -17.32
C VAL A 95 3.65 -7.19 -17.30
N SER A 96 3.73 -8.26 -16.51
CA SER A 96 2.64 -9.21 -16.35
C SER A 96 1.78 -8.87 -15.12
N TYR A 97 0.46 -8.81 -15.29
CA TYR A 97 -0.48 -8.50 -14.21
C TYR A 97 -1.44 -9.66 -13.98
N ILE A 98 -1.77 -9.93 -12.71
CA ILE A 98 -2.65 -11.04 -12.34
C ILE A 98 -4.12 -10.66 -12.60
N VAL A 99 -4.79 -11.44 -13.43
CA VAL A 99 -6.20 -11.28 -13.80
C VAL A 99 -7.08 -11.88 -12.70
N THR A 100 -8.10 -11.13 -12.27
CA THR A 100 -9.04 -11.55 -11.23
C THR A 100 -10.44 -11.82 -11.73
N GLY A 101 -10.79 -11.29 -12.90
CA GLY A 101 -12.10 -11.50 -13.50
C GLY A 101 -12.23 -10.84 -14.87
N ARG A 102 -13.39 -11.03 -15.50
CA ARG A 102 -13.74 -10.38 -16.76
C ARG A 102 -15.17 -9.86 -16.73
N TYR A 103 -15.42 -8.80 -17.50
CA TYR A 103 -16.75 -8.25 -17.72
C TYR A 103 -16.87 -7.83 -19.18
N PHE A 104 -17.64 -8.56 -19.97
CA PHE A 104 -17.69 -8.42 -21.43
C PHE A 104 -16.29 -8.39 -22.06
N SER A 105 -15.90 -7.26 -22.66
CA SER A 105 -14.59 -7.03 -23.31
C SER A 105 -13.58 -6.36 -22.38
N TRP A 106 -13.74 -6.47 -21.07
CA TRP A 106 -12.83 -5.90 -20.08
C TRP A 106 -12.28 -6.97 -19.15
N TYR A 107 -11.00 -6.87 -18.86
CA TYR A 107 -10.34 -7.67 -17.84
C TYR A 107 -10.11 -6.86 -16.58
N GLN A 108 -10.47 -7.45 -15.44
CA GLN A 108 -10.11 -6.94 -14.12
C GLN A 108 -8.81 -7.59 -13.67
N PHE A 109 -7.90 -6.78 -13.13
CA PHE A 109 -6.61 -7.24 -12.62
C PHE A 109 -6.20 -6.47 -11.37
N PHE A 110 -5.20 -6.99 -10.66
CA PHE A 110 -4.63 -6.30 -9.51
C PHE A 110 -3.77 -5.12 -9.95
N PHE A 111 -4.07 -3.93 -9.41
CA PHE A 111 -3.36 -2.70 -9.73
C PHE A 111 -3.24 -1.83 -8.48
N ASP A 112 -2.01 -1.65 -8.00
CA ASP A 112 -1.71 -0.92 -6.77
C ASP A 112 -2.05 0.57 -6.85
N GLY A 113 -2.06 1.14 -8.06
CA GLY A 113 -2.47 2.54 -8.28
C GLY A 113 -3.98 2.77 -8.15
N SER A 114 -4.78 1.71 -7.97
CA SER A 114 -6.23 1.83 -7.76
C SER A 114 -6.56 1.95 -6.27
N PRO A 115 -7.51 2.83 -5.87
CA PRO A 115 -7.98 2.91 -4.48
C PRO A 115 -8.50 1.59 -3.92
N ASN A 116 -9.00 0.71 -4.79
CA ASN A 116 -9.55 -0.59 -4.41
C ASN A 116 -8.59 -1.76 -4.74
N GLY A 117 -7.35 -1.47 -5.15
CA GLY A 117 -6.37 -2.45 -5.60
C GLY A 117 -6.76 -3.21 -6.88
N ARG A 118 -7.82 -2.78 -7.57
CA ARG A 118 -8.36 -3.41 -8.78
C ARG A 118 -8.58 -2.39 -9.87
N ALA A 119 -8.25 -2.76 -11.09
CA ALA A 119 -8.46 -1.91 -12.24
C ALA A 119 -8.93 -2.71 -13.46
N TRP A 120 -9.32 -1.99 -14.50
CA TRP A 120 -9.88 -2.53 -15.72
C TRP A 120 -9.06 -2.14 -16.94
N VAL A 121 -8.87 -3.08 -17.85
CA VAL A 121 -8.25 -2.87 -19.15
C VAL A 121 -9.08 -3.52 -20.24
N TYR A 122 -9.11 -2.91 -21.42
CA TYR A 122 -9.85 -3.40 -22.57
C TYR A 122 -9.15 -4.63 -23.19
N SER A 123 -9.92 -5.67 -23.51
CA SER A 123 -9.41 -6.98 -23.91
C SER A 123 -8.52 -6.93 -25.15
N ASP A 124 -8.86 -6.09 -26.12
CA ASP A 124 -8.17 -6.07 -27.41
C ASP A 124 -6.75 -5.48 -27.33
N LEU A 125 -6.43 -4.81 -26.22
CA LEU A 125 -5.11 -4.21 -25.98
C LEU A 125 -4.15 -5.17 -25.26
N VAL A 126 -4.64 -6.32 -24.76
CA VAL A 126 -3.86 -7.23 -23.93
C VAL A 126 -3.93 -8.66 -24.47
N THR A 127 -2.88 -9.42 -24.19
CA THR A 127 -2.84 -10.87 -24.42
C THR A 127 -2.88 -11.57 -23.07
N ILE A 128 -3.74 -12.59 -22.96
CA ILE A 128 -3.84 -13.41 -21.76
C ILE A 128 -2.84 -14.56 -21.85
N ASP A 129 -2.04 -14.72 -20.80
CA ASP A 129 -1.19 -15.88 -20.58
C ASP A 129 -1.83 -16.80 -19.52
N GLY A 130 -1.90 -18.09 -19.82
CA GLY A 130 -2.55 -19.12 -18.99
C GLY A 130 -3.95 -19.54 -19.43
N ASN A 131 -4.70 -20.17 -18.53
CA ASN A 131 -6.01 -20.74 -18.84
C ASN A 131 -7.13 -19.68 -18.79
N GLN A 132 -7.49 -19.13 -19.95
CA GLN A 132 -8.54 -18.12 -20.06
C GLN A 132 -9.92 -18.61 -19.59
N ALA A 133 -10.20 -19.92 -19.62
CA ALA A 133 -11.44 -20.49 -19.12
C ALA A 133 -11.55 -20.47 -17.59
N ALA A 134 -10.44 -20.23 -16.88
CA ALA A 134 -10.43 -20.06 -15.43
C ALA A 134 -10.81 -18.64 -14.98
N ILE A 135 -10.92 -17.68 -15.92
CA ILE A 135 -11.32 -16.30 -15.59
C ILE A 135 -12.83 -16.25 -15.37
N VAL A 136 -13.24 -15.84 -14.16
CA VAL A 136 -14.65 -15.72 -13.77
C VAL A 136 -15.27 -14.45 -14.36
N ASP A 137 -16.49 -14.57 -14.87
CA ASP A 137 -17.32 -13.43 -15.25
C ASP A 137 -17.84 -12.71 -13.99
N ILE A 138 -17.54 -11.42 -13.87
CA ILE A 138 -17.91 -10.59 -12.73
C ILE A 138 -18.75 -9.41 -13.19
N ASP A 139 -19.79 -9.07 -12.43
CA ASP A 139 -20.59 -7.86 -12.69
C ASP A 139 -20.16 -6.76 -11.71
N PRO A 140 -19.46 -5.70 -12.17
CA PRO A 140 -19.01 -4.60 -11.32
C PRO A 140 -20.15 -3.68 -10.86
N PHE A 141 -21.31 -3.76 -11.51
CA PHE A 141 -22.49 -2.95 -11.18
C PHE A 141 -23.51 -3.73 -10.34
N ALA A 142 -23.24 -5.02 -10.07
CA ALA A 142 -24.08 -5.81 -9.19
C ALA A 142 -24.09 -5.20 -7.78
N THR A 143 -25.29 -5.02 -7.25
CA THR A 143 -25.45 -4.71 -5.82
C THR A 143 -24.93 -5.89 -5.01
N PRO A 144 -24.12 -5.69 -3.96
CA PRO A 144 -23.66 -6.77 -3.11
C PRO A 144 -24.89 -7.52 -2.58
N THR A 145 -25.09 -8.75 -3.04
CA THR A 145 -26.13 -9.60 -2.48
C THR A 145 -25.59 -10.12 -1.16
N ALA A 146 -26.11 -9.62 -0.05
CA ALA A 146 -25.80 -10.17 1.26
C ALA A 146 -26.07 -11.68 1.23
N PRO A 147 -25.14 -12.52 1.73
CA PRO A 147 -25.36 -13.96 1.74
C PRO A 147 -26.63 -14.27 2.53
N ALA A 148 -27.65 -14.82 1.86
CA ALA A 148 -28.83 -15.36 2.50
C ALA A 148 -28.43 -16.61 3.29
N GLY A 149 -28.04 -16.46 4.56
CA GLY A 149 -27.68 -17.64 5.36
C GLY A 149 -26.79 -17.46 6.58
N ILE A 150 -26.56 -16.24 7.07
CA ILE A 150 -26.16 -16.08 8.48
C ILE A 150 -27.34 -15.40 9.14
N LEU A 151 -28.21 -16.20 9.78
CA LEU A 151 -29.07 -15.69 10.83
C LEU A 151 -28.12 -15.11 11.89
N ALA A 152 -27.90 -13.80 11.83
CA ALA A 152 -27.42 -13.08 12.99
C ALA A 152 -28.52 -13.25 14.03
N THR A 153 -28.38 -14.25 14.91
CA THR A 153 -29.05 -14.22 16.21
C THR A 153 -28.40 -13.11 17.01
N THR A 154 -28.73 -11.88 16.63
CA THR A 154 -28.65 -10.73 17.52
C THR A 154 -29.69 -11.02 18.60
N PRO A 155 -29.33 -11.08 19.88
CA PRO A 155 -30.33 -11.05 20.93
C PRO A 155 -31.11 -9.75 20.73
N GLU A 156 -32.41 -9.87 20.44
CA GLU A 156 -33.34 -8.75 20.52
C GLU A 156 -33.19 -8.12 21.90
N ALA A 157 -32.51 -6.97 21.96
CA ALA A 157 -32.80 -6.00 22.98
C ALA A 157 -34.22 -5.52 22.66
N ASN A 158 -35.20 -6.16 23.29
CA ASN A 158 -36.58 -5.73 23.34
C ASN A 158 -36.62 -4.32 23.97
N VAL A 159 -36.47 -3.29 23.13
CA VAL A 159 -36.80 -1.93 23.49
C VAL A 159 -38.26 -1.76 23.14
N THR A 160 -39.10 -1.93 24.15
CA THR A 160 -40.49 -1.48 24.12
C THR A 160 -40.48 0.03 23.90
N GLU A 161 -40.89 0.46 22.71
CA GLU A 161 -41.13 1.86 22.39
C GLU A 161 -42.33 2.37 23.21
N ASP A 162 -42.05 3.23 24.20
CA ASP A 162 -43.07 4.12 24.77
C ASP A 162 -43.12 5.38 23.91
N ALA A 163 -44.27 5.56 23.25
CA ALA A 163 -44.51 6.67 22.35
C ALA A 163 -44.80 7.96 23.15
N GLY A 164 -43.81 8.84 23.26
CA GLY A 164 -44.09 10.25 23.57
C GLY A 164 -43.00 11.02 24.32
N SER A 165 -41.94 11.44 23.62
CA SER A 165 -41.29 12.75 23.86
C SER A 165 -40.15 12.99 22.88
N PRO A 166 -40.04 14.18 22.24
CA PRO A 166 -38.81 14.57 21.58
C PRO A 166 -37.78 14.94 22.65
N ARG A 167 -36.70 14.19 22.76
CA ARG A 167 -35.55 14.57 23.60
C ARG A 167 -34.31 14.75 22.74
N SER A 168 -33.68 15.90 22.96
CA SER A 168 -32.42 16.34 22.38
C SER A 168 -31.33 15.29 22.52
N LEU A 169 -30.51 15.14 21.47
CA LEU A 169 -29.18 14.57 21.60
C LEU A 169 -28.32 15.55 22.41
N ASP A 170 -28.28 15.36 23.73
CA ASP A 170 -27.20 15.88 24.55
C ASP A 170 -26.04 14.87 24.48
N VAL A 171 -24.94 15.28 23.85
CA VAL A 171 -23.67 14.54 23.86
C VAL A 171 -23.06 14.73 25.25
N GLU A 172 -23.32 13.77 26.13
CA GLU A 172 -22.66 13.70 27.43
C GLU A 172 -21.33 12.95 27.28
N THR A 173 -20.23 13.69 27.27
CA THR A 173 -18.89 13.14 27.45
C THR A 173 -18.71 12.88 28.94
N SER A 174 -18.78 11.62 29.37
CA SER A 174 -18.56 11.23 30.76
C SER A 174 -17.32 10.34 30.87
N ASP A 175 -16.29 10.95 31.45
CA ASP A 175 -15.04 10.37 31.92
C ASP A 175 -15.33 9.73 33.29
N GLY A 176 -15.04 8.43 33.46
CA GLY A 176 -15.18 7.77 34.77
C GLY A 176 -15.55 6.29 34.71
N GLY A 177 -14.62 5.44 35.15
CA GLY A 177 -14.71 3.99 35.03
C GLY A 177 -15.75 3.30 35.91
N ALA A 178 -16.24 2.17 35.39
CA ALA A 178 -16.76 1.03 36.13
C ALA A 178 -16.67 -0.20 35.23
N GLY A 179 -16.04 -1.28 35.74
CA GLY A 179 -15.71 -2.48 34.99
C GLY A 179 -16.93 -3.23 34.45
N LEU A 180 -16.83 -3.61 33.18
CA LEU A 180 -17.65 -4.64 32.56
C LEU A 180 -16.81 -5.92 32.40
N PRO A 181 -17.39 -7.12 32.58
CA PRO A 181 -16.67 -8.38 32.43
C PRO A 181 -16.19 -8.51 30.99
N GLY A 182 -14.88 -8.74 30.83
CA GLY A 182 -14.15 -8.69 29.58
C GLY A 182 -14.68 -9.65 28.52
N GLY A 183 -15.55 -9.14 27.65
CA GLY A 183 -15.67 -9.63 26.29
C GLY A 183 -14.45 -9.14 25.52
N VAL A 184 -13.53 -10.05 25.23
CA VAL A 184 -12.39 -9.77 24.34
C VAL A 184 -12.98 -9.37 23.00
N LEU A 185 -12.93 -8.09 22.67
CA LEU A 185 -13.17 -7.64 21.30
C LEU A 185 -12.14 -8.39 20.44
N PRO A 186 -12.54 -9.00 19.30
CA PRO A 186 -11.56 -9.61 18.41
C PRO A 186 -10.60 -8.52 17.95
N THR A 187 -9.36 -8.55 18.45
CA THR A 187 -8.27 -7.82 17.82
C THR A 187 -8.11 -8.46 16.45
N PHE A 188 -8.51 -7.71 15.42
CA PHE A 188 -8.12 -7.99 14.05
C PHE A 188 -6.61 -7.80 13.96
N THR A 189 -5.87 -8.84 14.33
CA THR A 189 -4.45 -8.94 13.99
C THR A 189 -4.40 -9.19 12.49
N TYR A 190 -4.06 -8.14 11.73
CA TYR A 190 -3.81 -8.29 10.30
C TYR A 190 -2.72 -9.36 10.09
N PRO A 191 -2.90 -10.29 9.13
CA PRO A 191 -1.89 -11.29 8.83
C PRO A 191 -0.57 -10.61 8.43
N ALA A 192 0.54 -11.29 8.73
CA ALA A 192 1.88 -10.80 8.41
C ALA A 192 1.94 -10.32 6.96
N GLU A 193 2.40 -9.08 6.81
CA GLU A 193 2.42 -8.34 5.56
C GLU A 193 3.04 -9.18 4.44
N PHE A 194 2.34 -9.29 3.31
CA PHE A 194 2.93 -9.74 2.07
C PHE A 194 4.09 -8.79 1.78
N SER A 195 5.29 -9.22 2.10
CA SER A 195 6.52 -8.59 1.63
C SER A 195 6.60 -8.87 0.15
N ILE A 196 5.84 -8.11 -0.64
CA ILE A 196 6.12 -7.98 -2.06
C ILE A 196 7.54 -7.44 -2.10
N ASP A 197 8.46 -8.18 -2.73
CA ASP A 197 9.82 -7.74 -2.98
C ASP A 197 9.76 -6.41 -3.73
N ARG A 198 9.73 -5.34 -2.95
CA ARG A 198 9.78 -3.97 -3.41
C ARG A 198 11.19 -3.81 -3.96
N ARG A 199 11.38 -4.14 -5.24
CA ARG A 199 12.46 -3.51 -5.99
C ARG A 199 12.13 -2.03 -5.98
N THR A 200 12.70 -1.32 -5.00
CA THR A 200 12.69 0.13 -4.95
C THR A 200 13.05 0.60 -6.35
N PRO A 201 12.14 1.27 -7.08
CA PRO A 201 12.54 1.93 -8.30
C PRO A 201 13.62 2.91 -7.87
N THR A 202 14.85 2.68 -8.34
CA THR A 202 15.91 3.69 -8.27
C THR A 202 15.28 4.98 -8.74
N PRO A 203 15.26 6.05 -7.94
CA PRO A 203 14.73 7.33 -8.38
C PRO A 203 15.62 7.78 -9.54
N SER A 204 15.17 7.52 -10.77
CA SER A 204 15.67 8.20 -11.96
C SER A 204 15.47 9.68 -11.67
N GLY A 205 16.60 10.36 -11.47
CA GLY A 205 16.62 11.77 -11.10
C GLY A 205 15.69 12.55 -12.03
N ILE A 206 14.96 13.48 -11.43
CA ILE A 206 14.17 14.48 -12.13
C ILE A 206 15.12 15.20 -13.09
N ALA A 207 15.17 14.75 -14.34
CA ALA A 207 15.76 15.51 -15.41
C ALA A 207 14.81 16.69 -15.64
N LEU A 208 15.32 17.87 -15.33
CA LEU A 208 14.76 19.16 -15.74
C LEU A 208 14.29 19.05 -17.21
N PRO A 209 13.11 19.58 -17.60
CA PRO A 209 12.68 19.54 -18.99
C PRO A 209 13.69 20.30 -19.85
N THR A 210 14.63 19.55 -20.45
CA THR A 210 15.52 20.03 -21.49
C THR A 210 14.64 20.37 -22.68
N ALA A 211 14.86 21.58 -23.18
CA ALA A 211 14.13 22.19 -24.27
C ALA A 211 13.86 21.20 -25.42
N THR A 212 12.63 21.30 -25.93
CA THR A 212 12.10 20.71 -27.15
C THR A 212 13.19 20.44 -28.20
N PRO A 213 13.47 19.19 -28.59
CA PRO A 213 14.30 18.93 -29.75
C PRO A 213 13.55 19.39 -31.00
N ASP A 214 14.12 20.37 -31.70
CA ASP A 214 13.72 20.79 -33.04
C ASP A 214 13.70 19.57 -33.97
N THR A 215 12.51 19.01 -34.20
CA THR A 215 12.29 17.76 -34.95
C THR A 215 12.73 17.85 -36.41
N VAL A 216 13.04 19.06 -36.90
CA VAL A 216 13.53 19.30 -38.26
C VAL A 216 15.05 19.09 -38.37
N GLY A 217 15.80 19.20 -37.27
CA GLY A 217 17.26 19.06 -37.27
C GLY A 217 17.75 17.60 -37.36
N GLU A 218 17.09 16.69 -36.67
CA GLU A 218 17.49 15.27 -36.59
C GLU A 218 17.27 14.48 -37.90
N ILE A 219 16.28 14.91 -38.69
CA ILE A 219 16.00 14.28 -39.99
C ILE A 219 17.16 14.54 -40.95
N LEU A 220 17.79 15.73 -40.93
CA LEU A 220 18.91 16.04 -41.83
C LEU A 220 20.22 15.36 -41.42
N THR A 221 20.49 15.17 -40.13
CA THR A 221 21.73 14.52 -39.66
C THR A 221 21.74 13.01 -39.96
N THR A 222 20.58 12.36 -39.91
CA THR A 222 20.45 10.91 -40.21
C THR A 222 20.76 10.57 -41.68
N PHE A 223 20.55 11.50 -42.63
CA PHE A 223 20.93 11.28 -44.04
C PHE A 223 22.46 11.35 -44.27
N SER A 224 23.22 11.97 -43.37
CA SER A 224 24.67 12.15 -43.54
C SER A 224 25.50 10.96 -43.09
N GLU A 225 24.96 10.05 -42.27
CA GLU A 225 25.69 8.90 -41.70
C GLU A 225 25.51 7.59 -42.49
N GLY A 226 24.79 7.61 -43.61
CA GLY A 226 24.68 6.45 -44.52
C GLY A 226 23.86 5.27 -43.98
N ASN A 227 23.30 5.37 -42.77
CA ASN A 227 22.48 4.33 -42.16
C ASN A 227 20.98 4.52 -42.49
N VAL A 228 20.65 4.56 -43.79
CA VAL A 228 19.27 4.74 -44.24
C VAL A 228 18.51 3.42 -44.04
N PRO A 229 17.44 3.38 -43.22
CA PRO A 229 16.62 2.18 -43.06
C PRO A 229 16.08 1.69 -44.41
N PRO A 230 16.07 0.39 -44.71
CA PRO A 230 15.63 -0.16 -46.00
C PRO A 230 14.21 0.24 -46.43
N ILE A 231 13.37 0.70 -45.49
CA ILE A 231 11.99 1.10 -45.75
C ILE A 231 11.87 2.51 -46.38
N VAL A 232 12.83 3.41 -46.13
CA VAL A 232 12.79 4.81 -46.60
C VAL A 232 12.68 4.95 -48.12
N PRO A 233 13.44 4.23 -48.97
CA PRO A 233 13.27 4.35 -50.43
C PRO A 233 11.88 3.89 -50.90
N ILE A 234 11.26 2.93 -50.21
CA ILE A 234 9.91 2.43 -50.55
C ILE A 234 8.88 3.51 -50.23
N THR A 235 8.98 4.17 -49.08
CA THR A 235 8.07 5.24 -48.68
C THR A 235 8.17 6.45 -49.61
N LEU A 236 9.38 6.84 -50.01
CA LEU A 236 9.58 7.93 -50.98
C LEU A 236 8.96 7.61 -52.34
N LEU A 237 9.08 6.37 -52.81
CA LEU A 237 8.49 5.94 -54.08
C LEU A 237 6.95 5.95 -54.01
N ALA A 238 6.38 5.49 -52.89
CA ALA A 238 4.94 5.47 -52.68
C ALA A 238 4.34 6.89 -52.66
N ILE A 239 4.97 7.82 -51.94
CA ILE A 239 4.54 9.23 -51.86
C ILE A 239 4.65 9.89 -53.25
N GLY A 240 5.76 9.68 -53.96
CA GLY A 240 5.95 10.20 -55.32
C GLY A 240 4.90 9.68 -56.31
N GLY A 241 4.57 8.39 -56.23
CA GLY A 241 3.51 7.78 -57.04
C GLY A 241 2.13 8.36 -56.73
N MET A 242 1.81 8.55 -55.45
CA MET A 242 0.53 9.11 -55.03
C MET A 242 0.35 10.57 -55.47
N LEU A 243 1.41 11.39 -55.38
CA LEU A 243 1.43 12.76 -55.90
C LEU A 243 1.24 12.80 -57.42
N GLY A 244 1.90 11.91 -58.17
CA GLY A 244 1.71 11.80 -59.61
C GLY A 244 0.26 11.46 -59.99
N LEU A 245 -0.36 10.56 -59.23
CA LEU A 245 -1.78 10.21 -59.38
C LEU A 245 -2.69 11.41 -59.09
N PHE A 246 -2.41 12.16 -58.02
CA PHE A 246 -3.18 13.34 -57.65
C PHE A 246 -3.11 14.45 -58.70
N VAL A 247 -1.92 14.71 -59.25
CA VAL A 247 -1.74 15.67 -60.36
C VAL A 247 -2.46 15.20 -61.63
N SER A 248 -2.49 13.89 -61.88
CA SER A 248 -3.25 13.31 -63.00
C SER A 248 -4.76 13.54 -62.84
N PHE A 249 -5.29 13.43 -61.62
CA PHE A 249 -6.69 13.73 -61.33
C PHE A 249 -7.06 15.21 -61.54
N LEU A 250 -6.18 16.14 -61.16
CA LEU A 250 -6.41 17.58 -61.32
C LEU A 250 -6.38 18.05 -62.78
N ARG A 251 -5.79 17.27 -63.68
CA ARG A 251 -5.68 17.61 -65.10
C ARG A 251 -6.88 17.13 -65.93
N ARG A 252 -7.75 16.30 -65.36
CA ARG A 252 -8.89 15.70 -66.05
C ARG A 252 -10.17 16.49 -65.80
#